data_AF-A0A0W8E3Z4-F1
#
_entry.id   AF-A0A0W8E3Z4-F1
#
_cell.length_a   1.000
_cell.length_b   1.000
_cell.length_c   1.000
_cell.angle_alpha   90.00
_cell.angle_beta   90.00
_cell.angle_gamma   90.00
#
_symmetry.space_group_name_H-M   'P 1'
#
loop_
_entity.id
_entity.type
_entity.pdbx_description
1 polymer ?
#
loop_
_entity_poly.entity_id
_entity_poly.type
_entity_poly.pdbx_seq_one_letter_code
_entity_poly.pdbx_strand_id
1 'polypeptide(L)' 'MPLIVGCACGKATITKEWDAELGQYYWFIECDQCGYYWEGPVGHGI' A
#
# COMPACT_ATOMS: atom_id res chain seq x y z
N MET A 1 2.11 16.32 -7.76
CA MET A 1 1.01 16.15 -6.79
C MET A 1 1.30 14.87 -6.04
N PRO A 2 1.43 14.87 -4.70
CA PRO A 2 1.61 13.62 -3.98
C PRO A 2 0.35 12.77 -4.19
N LEU A 3 0.53 11.56 -4.74
CA LEU A 3 -0.49 10.53 -4.73
C LEU A 3 -0.69 10.14 -3.26
N ILE A 4 -1.74 10.68 -2.62
CA ILE A 4 -2.16 10.23 -1.31
C ILE A 4 -2.75 8.84 -1.52
N VAL A 5 -1.91 7.81 -1.37
CA VAL A 5 -2.35 6.43 -1.43
C VAL A 5 -3.06 6.12 -0.11
N GLY A 6 -4.38 6.00 -0.15
CA GLY A 6 -5.19 5.73 1.03
C GLY A 6 -6.68 5.65 0.72
N CYS A 7 -7.41 4.83 1.49
CA CYS A 7 -8.86 4.78 1.40
C CYS A 7 -9.46 6.11 1.86
N ALA A 8 -10.43 6.63 1.11
CA ALA A 8 -11.22 7.81 1.49
C ALA A 8 -11.98 7.62 2.82
N CYS A 9 -12.22 6.38 3.23
CA CYS A 9 -12.87 6.00 4.46
C CYS A 9 -12.01 6.09 5.73
N GLY A 10 -10.69 6.27 5.58
CA GLY A 10 -9.75 6.35 6.71
C GLY A 10 -9.56 5.06 7.53
N LYS A 11 -10.21 3.95 7.14
CA LYS A 11 -10.10 2.65 7.83
C LYS A 11 -9.39 1.59 6.99
N ALA A 12 -8.41 1.99 6.20
CA ALA A 12 -7.57 1.04 5.49
C ALA A 12 -6.55 0.41 6.47
N THR A 13 -6.35 -0.90 6.33
CA THR A 13 -5.25 -1.64 6.96
C THR A 13 -4.04 -1.51 6.05
N ILE A 14 -2.91 -1.09 6.62
CA ILE A 14 -1.64 -0.95 5.91
C ILE A 14 -0.68 -2.01 6.44
N THR A 15 -0.24 -2.90 5.57
CA THR A 15 0.68 -3.99 5.88
C THR A 15 1.97 -3.79 5.10
N LYS A 16 3.11 -4.11 5.73
CA LYS A 16 4.43 -4.08 5.08
C LYS A 16 4.98 -5.49 5.04
N GLU A 17 5.28 -5.99 3.86
CA GLU A 17 5.85 -7.32 3.71
C GLU A 17 7.13 -7.25 2.87
N TRP A 18 8.07 -8.15 3.16
CA TRP A 18 9.29 -8.27 2.38
C TRP A 18 9.05 -9.22 1.22
N ASP A 19 9.19 -8.72 -0.01
CA ASP A 19 9.13 -9.54 -1.20
C ASP A 19 10.54 -10.03 -1.53
N ALA A 20 10.78 -11.34 -1.33
CA ALA A 20 12.08 -11.95 -1.56
C ALA A 20 12.39 -12.16 -3.06
N GLU A 21 11.36 -12.22 -3.92
CA GLU A 21 11.51 -12.42 -5.37
C GLU A 21 11.98 -11.13 -6.05
N LEU A 22 11.45 -9.99 -5.58
CA LEU A 22 11.79 -8.66 -6.07
C LEU A 22 12.88 -7.98 -5.22
N GLY A 23 13.24 -8.56 -4.07
CA GLY A 23 14.29 -8.07 -3.19
C GLY A 23 13.97 -6.70 -2.58
N GLN A 24 12.69 -6.41 -2.35
CA GLN A 24 12.25 -5.11 -1.85
C GLN A 24 11.03 -5.26 -0.93
N TYR A 25 10.83 -4.29 -0.04
CA TYR A 25 9.61 -4.25 0.75
C TYR A 25 8.44 -3.81 -0.15
N TYR A 26 7.26 -4.34 0.12
CA TYR A 26 5.99 -3.91 -0.46
C TYR A 26 5.06 -3.39 0.63
N TRP A 27 4.29 -2.37 0.28
CA TRP A 27 3.13 -1.91 1.02
C TRP A 27 1.88 -2.53 0.44
N PHE A 28 1.03 -3.06 1.31
CA PHE A 28 -0.31 -3.56 0.99
C PHE A 28 -1.31 -2.72 1.77
N ILE A 29 -2.22 -2.06 1.06
CA ILE A 29 -3.23 -1.18 1.62
C ILE A 29 -4.57 -1.75 1.23
N GLU A 30 -5.29 -2.30 2.19
CA GLU A 30 -6.59 -2.92 1.98
C GLU A 30 -7.64 -2.25 2.84
N CYS A 31 -8.81 -1.98 2.27
CA CYS A 31 -9.99 -1.59 3.02
C CYS A 31 -11.22 -2.39 2.61
N ASP A 32 -11.65 -3.29 3.50
CA ASP A 32 -12.85 -4.10 3.37
C ASP A 32 -14.14 -3.25 3.25
N GLN A 33 -14.20 -2.09 3.91
CA GLN A 33 -15.39 -1.23 3.88
C GLN A 33 -15.67 -0.59 2.51
N CYS A 34 -14.62 -0.35 1.72
CA CYS A 34 -14.72 0.34 0.43
C CYS A 34 -14.27 -0.52 -0.75
N GLY A 35 -13.80 -1.74 -0.49
CA GLY A 35 -13.15 -2.59 -1.49
C GLY A 35 -11.90 -1.95 -2.08
N TYR A 36 -11.24 -1.04 -1.35
CA TYR A 36 -10.04 -0.37 -1.84
C TYR A 36 -8.84 -1.28 -1.59
N TYR A 37 -8.10 -1.61 -2.64
CA TYR A 37 -6.86 -2.36 -2.56
C TYR A 37 -5.78 -1.66 -3.36
N TRP A 38 -4.61 -1.50 -2.76
CA TRP A 38 -3.42 -0.98 -3.41
C TRP A 38 -2.20 -1.74 -2.90
N GLU A 39 -1.33 -2.15 -3.82
CA GLU A 39 -0.05 -2.74 -3.51
C GLU A 39 1.05 -2.00 -4.28
N GLY A 40 2.22 -1.85 -3.65
CA GLY A 40 3.34 -1.22 -4.34
C GLY A 40 4.65 -1.29 -3.58
N PRO A 41 5.78 -1.19 -4.28
CA PRO A 41 7.09 -1.29 -3.66
C PRO A 41 7.39 -0.08 -2.78
N VAL A 42 7.99 -0.36 -1.63
CA VAL A 42 8.57 0.62 -0.72
C VAL A 42 9.91 1.07 -1.31
N GLY A 43 9.86 1.91 -2.33
CA GLY A 43 11.10 2.33 -3.01
C GLY A 43 10.97 3.25 -4.21
N HIS A 44 9.78 3.68 -4.63
CA HIS A 44 9.67 4.65 -5.74
C HIS A 44 9.42 6.08 -5.23
N GLY A 45 10.53 6.75 -4.89
CA GLY A 45 10.68 8.21 -4.93
C GLY A 45 10.07 9.01 -3.78
N ILE A 46 10.91 9.37 -2.81
CA ILE A 46 10.95 10.75 -2.28
C ILE A 46 12.23 11.41 -2.75
#